data_AF-D8RRK7-F1
#
_entry.id   AF-D8RRK7-F1
#
_cell.length_a   1.000
_cell.length_b   1.000
_cell.length_c   1.000
_cell.angle_alpha   90.00
_cell.angle_beta   90.00
_cell.angle_gamma   90.00
#
_symmetry.space_group_name_H-M   'P 1'
#
loop_
_entity.id
_entity.type
_entity.pdbx_description
1 polymer ?
#
loop_
_entity_poly.entity_id
_entity_poly.type
_entity_poly.pdbx_seq_one_letter_code
_entity_poly.pdbx_strand_id
1 'polypeptide(L)'
;FVRNFDMEFGHGRPDFEKSSFVEAVSRAVQDYKLMFAYLHSSENAGSLEFCRRTLCSQEVVEFVNANFVSWGADVRSSEGFQMSISLRAPGFPFCAVVGASSPQHLLVLQQ
;
A
#
# COMPACT_ATOMS: atom_id res chain seq x y z
N PHE A 1 -0.32 9.61 7.19
CA PHE A 1 -0.93 8.31 7.49
C PHE A 1 -0.22 7.59 8.64
N VAL A 2 1.03 7.17 8.44
CA VAL A 2 1.84 6.36 9.39
C VAL A 2 1.71 6.76 10.86
N ARG A 3 1.94 8.03 11.20
CA ARG A 3 1.85 8.51 12.60
C ARG A 3 0.49 8.22 13.24
N ASN A 4 -0.60 8.44 12.50
CA ASN A 4 -1.95 8.23 13.02
C ASN A 4 -2.25 6.73 13.17
N PHE A 5 -1.77 5.92 12.23
CA PHE A 5 -1.85 4.47 12.33
C PHE A 5 -1.14 3.96 13.59
N ASP A 6 0.10 4.42 13.84
CA ASP A 6 0.89 4.00 15.00
C ASP A 6 0.22 4.38 16.33
N MET A 7 -0.41 5.56 16.40
CA MET A 7 -1.16 5.99 17.58
C MET A 7 -2.39 5.11 17.85
N GLU A 8 -3.00 4.53 16.82
CA GLU A 8 -4.24 3.78 16.95
C GLU A 8 -4.04 2.26 17.07
N PHE A 9 -3.07 1.71 16.36
CA PHE A 9 -2.85 0.26 16.25
C PHE A 9 -1.47 -0.20 16.73
N GLY A 10 -0.56 0.73 17.06
CA GLY A 10 0.81 0.42 17.44
C GLY A 10 1.74 0.19 16.24
N HIS A 11 2.94 -0.30 16.52
CA HIS A 11 4.05 -0.34 15.55
C HIS A 11 4.18 -1.68 14.80
N GLY A 12 3.36 -2.68 15.15
CA GLY A 12 3.37 -4.00 14.51
C GLY A 12 2.59 -4.02 13.20
N ARG A 13 3.03 -3.24 12.21
CA ARG A 13 2.36 -3.02 10.93
C ARG A 13 3.34 -3.14 9.77
N PRO A 14 2.87 -3.23 8.51
CA PRO A 14 3.76 -3.14 7.37
C PRO A 14 4.61 -1.87 7.39
N ASP A 15 5.79 -1.95 6.78
CA ASP A 15 6.76 -0.86 6.67
C ASP A 15 6.29 0.19 5.66
N PHE A 16 5.21 0.89 6.00
CA PHE A 16 4.61 1.91 5.16
C PHE A 16 5.60 3.06 4.90
N GLU A 17 5.82 3.32 3.62
CA GLU A 17 6.54 4.49 3.13
C GLU A 17 5.89 5.78 3.65
N LYS A 18 6.74 6.75 3.99
CA LYS A 18 6.32 8.10 4.42
C LYS A 18 6.17 9.06 3.23
N SER A 19 6.52 8.61 2.04
CA SER A 19 6.48 9.36 0.79
C SER A 19 5.09 9.33 0.15
N SER A 20 4.92 10.10 -0.92
CA SER A 20 3.72 10.05 -1.77
C SER A 20 3.55 8.68 -2.43
N PHE A 21 2.35 8.43 -2.96
CA PHE A 21 2.04 7.22 -3.74
C PHE A 21 2.99 7.06 -4.93
N VAL A 22 3.26 8.15 -5.67
CA VAL A 22 4.11 8.11 -6.87
C VAL A 22 5.57 7.82 -6.51
N GLU A 23 6.06 8.38 -5.41
CA GLU A 23 7.41 8.11 -4.91
C GLU A 23 7.53 6.66 -4.41
N ALA A 24 6.50 6.13 -3.73
CA ALA A 24 6.48 4.74 -3.28
C ALA A 24 6.46 3.75 -4.46
N VAL A 25 5.72 4.05 -5.54
CA VAL A 25 5.78 3.26 -6.78
C VAL A 25 7.17 3.34 -7.42
N SER A 26 7.76 4.53 -7.49
CA SER A 26 9.12 4.72 -8.03
C SER A 26 10.15 3.91 -7.24
N ARG A 27 10.04 3.89 -5.91
CA ARG A 27 10.88 3.07 -5.04
C ARG A 27 10.66 1.58 -5.28
N ALA A 28 9.41 1.13 -5.39
CA ALA A 28 9.11 -0.28 -5.69
C ALA A 28 9.80 -0.74 -6.99
N VAL A 29 9.75 0.09 -8.03
CA VAL A 29 10.44 -0.18 -9.31
C VAL A 29 11.95 -0.25 -9.14
N GLN A 30 12.55 0.69 -8.39
CA GLN A 30 14.00 0.69 -8.11
C GLN A 30 14.44 -0.55 -7.34
N ASP A 31 13.61 -1.03 -6.42
CA ASP A 31 13.86 -2.23 -5.60
C ASP A 31 13.50 -3.53 -6.34
N TYR A 32 13.06 -3.47 -7.60
CA TYR A 32 12.53 -4.59 -8.38
C TYR A 32 11.38 -5.33 -7.66
N LYS A 33 10.57 -4.59 -6.92
CA LYS A 33 9.40 -5.06 -6.17
C LYS A 33 8.10 -4.50 -6.72
N LEU A 34 6.99 -5.12 -6.33
CA LEU A 34 5.66 -4.53 -6.44
C LEU A 34 5.36 -3.67 -5.20
N MET A 35 4.39 -2.77 -5.31
CA MET A 35 3.91 -1.99 -4.17
C MET A 35 2.62 -2.58 -3.61
N PHE A 36 2.55 -2.77 -2.30
CA PHE A 36 1.32 -3.06 -1.57
C PHE A 36 0.70 -1.73 -1.11
N ALA A 37 -0.50 -1.40 -1.62
CA ALA A 37 -1.23 -0.20 -1.27
C ALA A 37 -2.40 -0.52 -0.33
N TYR A 38 -2.50 0.20 0.78
CA TYR A 38 -3.62 0.10 1.72
C TYR A 38 -4.36 1.43 1.86
N LEU A 39 -5.66 1.43 1.58
CA LEU A 39 -6.53 2.59 1.81
C LEU A 39 -7.40 2.36 3.04
N HIS A 40 -7.28 3.29 3.98
CA HIS A 40 -7.91 3.27 5.28
C HIS A 40 -9.06 4.27 5.36
N SER A 41 -10.15 3.89 6.02
CA SER A 41 -11.21 4.82 6.45
C SER A 41 -11.44 4.66 7.94
N SER A 42 -11.18 5.70 8.73
CA SER A 42 -11.38 5.67 10.19
C SER A 42 -12.86 5.59 10.59
N GLU A 43 -13.76 5.95 9.68
CA GLU A 43 -15.21 5.90 9.90
C GLU A 43 -15.80 4.52 9.58
N ASN A 44 -14.97 3.60 9.04
CA ASN A 44 -15.39 2.27 8.70
C ASN A 44 -14.88 1.27 9.76
N ALA A 45 -15.81 0.69 10.52
CA ALA A 45 -15.47 -0.30 11.56
C ALA A 45 -14.72 -1.52 11.01
N GLY A 46 -15.00 -1.91 9.75
CA GLY A 46 -14.27 -2.98 9.06
C GLY A 46 -12.80 -2.64 8.83
N SER A 47 -12.46 -1.37 8.60
CA SER A 47 -11.06 -0.94 8.47
C SER A 47 -10.30 -1.06 9.79
N LEU A 48 -10.96 -0.70 10.90
CA LEU A 48 -10.38 -0.82 12.24
C LEU A 48 -10.14 -2.29 12.62
N GLU A 49 -11.14 -3.14 12.36
CA GLU A 49 -11.07 -4.58 12.65
C GLU A 49 -9.99 -5.27 11.79
N PHE A 50 -9.92 -4.92 10.51
CA PHE A 50 -8.90 -5.44 9.59
C PHE A 50 -7.49 -5.08 10.04
N CYS A 51 -7.26 -3.85 10.49
CA CYS A 51 -5.96 -3.47 11.06
C CYS A 51 -5.60 -4.37 12.24
N ARG A 52 -6.51 -4.52 13.22
CA ARG A 52 -6.24 -5.25 14.46
C ARG A 52 -6.07 -6.75 14.27
N ARG A 53 -6.82 -7.36 13.36
CA ARG A 53 -6.89 -8.84 13.24
C ARG A 53 -6.14 -9.41 12.07
N THR A 54 -5.81 -8.59 11.08
CA THR A 54 -5.19 -9.06 9.83
C THR A 54 -3.93 -8.29 9.50
N LEU A 55 -4.04 -6.98 9.23
CA LEU A 55 -2.91 -6.20 8.70
C LEU A 55 -1.73 -6.14 9.67
N CYS A 56 -2.00 -6.14 10.97
CA CYS A 56 -1.01 -6.14 12.04
C CYS A 56 -0.64 -7.53 12.56
N SER A 57 -1.12 -8.62 11.94
CA SER A 57 -0.66 -9.97 12.31
C SER A 57 0.79 -10.14 11.87
N GLN A 58 1.58 -10.86 12.67
CA GLN A 58 3.00 -11.06 12.39
C GLN A 58 3.23 -11.68 11.01
N GLU A 59 2.42 -12.67 10.64
CA GLU A 59 2.52 -13.38 9.37
C GLU A 59 2.28 -12.46 8.17
N VAL A 60 1.27 -11.58 8.26
CA VAL A 60 0.95 -10.62 7.21
C VAL A 60 2.04 -9.56 7.10
N VAL A 61 2.50 -9.02 8.23
CA VAL A 61 3.56 -8.01 8.26
C VAL A 61 4.85 -8.56 7.65
N GLU A 62 5.29 -9.74 8.07
CA GLU A 62 6.50 -10.39 7.55
C GLU A 62 6.38 -10.67 6.04
N PHE A 63 5.24 -11.22 5.61
CA PHE A 63 5.00 -11.48 4.19
C PHE A 63 5.02 -10.19 3.36
N VAL A 64 4.32 -9.15 3.81
CA VAL A 64 4.23 -7.89 3.09
C VAL A 64 5.60 -7.22 2.99
N ASN A 65 6.34 -7.12 4.10
CA ASN A 65 7.65 -6.47 4.13
C ASN A 65 8.72 -7.22 3.32
N ALA A 66 8.65 -8.56 3.29
CA ALA A 66 9.57 -9.37 2.49
C ALA A 66 9.37 -9.13 0.98
N ASN A 67 8.13 -9.00 0.53
CA ASN A 67 7.79 -9.08 -0.91
C ASN A 67 7.47 -7.72 -1.56
N PHE A 68 7.07 -6.70 -0.79
CA PHE A 68 6.53 -5.46 -1.33
C PHE A 68 7.16 -4.22 -0.71
N VAL A 69 7.13 -3.12 -1.44
CA VAL A 69 7.18 -1.78 -0.84
C VAL A 69 5.77 -1.43 -0.38
N SER A 70 5.59 -1.04 0.87
CA SER A 70 4.25 -0.78 1.42
C SER A 70 3.92 0.69 1.39
N TRP A 71 2.72 1.06 0.96
CA TRP A 71 2.20 2.41 1.05
C TRP A 71 0.79 2.41 1.64
N GLY A 72 0.44 3.44 2.38
CA GLY A 72 -0.91 3.57 2.90
C GLY A 72 -1.37 5.00 3.11
N ALA A 73 -2.67 5.21 2.97
CA ALA A 73 -3.30 6.51 3.18
C ALA A 73 -4.68 6.40 3.85
N ASP A 74 -5.03 7.44 4.58
CA ASP A 74 -6.39 7.67 5.05
C ASP A 74 -7.16 8.39 3.94
N VAL A 75 -8.37 7.92 3.62
CA VAL A 75 -9.20 8.48 2.55
C VAL A 75 -9.70 9.90 2.85
N ARG A 76 -9.56 10.37 4.09
CA ARG A 76 -9.80 11.78 4.47
C ARG A 76 -8.66 12.71 4.00
N SER A 77 -7.49 12.17 3.69
CA SER A 77 -6.42 12.95 3.07
C SER A 77 -6.66 13.13 1.57
N SER A 78 -6.19 14.23 0.99
CA SER A 78 -6.36 14.50 -0.44
C SER A 78 -5.77 13.40 -1.32
N GLU A 79 -4.57 12.90 -0.97
CA GLU A 79 -3.92 11.81 -1.70
C GLU A 79 -4.69 10.49 -1.54
N GLY A 80 -5.11 10.15 -0.31
CA GLY A 80 -5.91 8.94 -0.07
C GLY A 80 -7.25 8.94 -0.80
N PHE A 81 -7.92 10.09 -0.87
CA PHE A 81 -9.16 10.25 -1.63
C PHE A 81 -8.92 10.13 -3.14
N GLN A 82 -7.88 10.78 -3.67
CA GLN A 82 -7.53 10.65 -5.09
C GLN A 82 -7.21 9.20 -5.45
N MET A 83 -6.43 8.51 -4.61
CA MET A 83 -6.06 7.12 -4.86
C MET A 83 -7.22 6.15 -4.71
N SER A 84 -8.23 6.43 -3.87
CA SER A 84 -9.44 5.59 -3.83
C SER A 84 -10.20 5.61 -5.16
N ILE A 85 -10.24 6.76 -5.83
CA ILE A 85 -10.84 6.90 -7.16
C ILE A 85 -9.96 6.21 -8.22
N SER A 86 -8.66 6.54 -8.25
CA SER A 86 -7.72 6.00 -9.25
C SER A 86 -7.62 4.47 -9.20
N LEU A 87 -7.62 3.89 -7.99
CA LEU A 87 -7.58 2.44 -7.77
C LEU A 87 -8.96 1.78 -7.79
N ARG A 88 -10.03 2.56 -7.97
CA ARG A 88 -11.42 2.10 -8.02
C ARG A 88 -11.80 1.27 -6.78
N ALA A 89 -11.45 1.76 -5.60
CA ALA A 89 -11.76 1.10 -4.33
C ALA A 89 -13.28 1.01 -4.13
N PRO A 90 -13.88 -0.19 -4.05
CA PRO A 90 -15.33 -0.36 -3.93
C PRO A 90 -15.85 -0.10 -2.51
N GLY A 91 -14.95 -0.01 -1.53
CA GLY A 91 -15.24 0.16 -0.11
C GLY A 91 -13.97 0.06 0.72
N PHE A 92 -14.10 0.16 2.04
CA PHE A 92 -12.95 0.12 2.97
C PHE A 92 -13.13 -0.99 4.01
N PRO A 93 -12.03 -1.67 4.42
CA PRO A 93 -10.64 -1.46 3.97
C PRO A 93 -10.44 -1.88 2.50
N PHE A 94 -9.48 -1.25 1.81
CA PHE A 94 -9.10 -1.65 0.45
C PHE A 94 -7.59 -1.89 0.37
N CYS A 95 -7.22 -3.02 -0.25
CA CYS A 95 -5.83 -3.35 -0.54
C CYS A 95 -5.67 -3.58 -2.05
N ALA A 96 -4.52 -3.17 -2.59
CA ALA A 96 -4.15 -3.45 -3.97
C ALA A 96 -2.65 -3.74 -4.07
N VAL A 97 -2.27 -4.52 -5.09
CA VAL A 97 -0.88 -4.65 -5.52
C VAL A 97 -0.70 -3.83 -6.78
N VAL A 98 0.24 -2.90 -6.75
CA VAL A 98 0.51 -1.95 -7.83
C VAL A 98 1.89 -2.26 -8.41
N GLY A 99 1.95 -2.43 -9.71
CA GLY A 99 3.20 -2.54 -10.47
C GLY A 99 3.28 -1.46 -11.53
N ALA A 100 4.49 -1.04 -11.89
CA ALA A 100 4.67 -0.23 -13.08
C ALA A 100 4.56 -1.13 -14.31
N SER A 101 3.61 -0.84 -15.19
CA SER A 101 3.66 -1.41 -16.54
C SER A 101 4.69 -0.62 -17.34
N SER A 102 5.87 -1.20 -17.54
CA SER A 102 6.72 -0.77 -18.65
C SER A 102 5.98 -1.09 -19.95
N PRO A 103 5.91 -0.18 -20.95
CA PRO A 103 5.58 -0.60 -22.30
C PRO A 103 6.62 -1.63 -22.73
N GLN A 104 6.16 -2.86 -22.98
CA GLN A 104 7.01 -3.97 -23.41
C GLN A 104 7.64 -3.66 -24.77
N HIS A 105 8.77 -2.96 -24.78
CA HIS A 105 9.72 -3.06 -25.89
C HIS A 105 10.47 -4.37 -25.67
N LEU A 106 9.94 -5.45 -26.23
CA LEU A 106 10.66 -6.72 -26.30
C LEU A 106 11.89 -6.50 -27.19
N LEU A 107 13.06 -6.36 -26.58
CA LEU A 107 14.32 -6.23 -27.30
C LEU A 107 14.85 -7.64 -27.59
N VAL A 108 14.71 -8.08 -28.85
CA VAL A 108 15.27 -9.35 -29.32
C VAL A 108 16.63 -9.05 -29.94
N LEU A 109 17.71 -9.49 -29.30
CA LEU A 109 19.03 -9.55 -29.91
C LEU A 109 19.13 -10.88 -30.65
N GLN A 110 19.20 -10.85 -31.98
CA GLN A 110 19.55 -12.01 -32.80
C GLN A 110 21.05 -11.96 -33.11
N GLN A 111 21.73 -13.10 -32.97
CA GLN A 111 23.11 -13.33 -33.42
C GLN A 111 23.12 -13.90 -34.83
#